data_AF-A0A0E0IP99-F1
#
_entry.id   AF-A0A0E0IP99-F1
#
_cell.length_a   1.000
_cell.length_b   1.000
_cell.length_c   1.000
_cell.angle_alpha   90.00
_cell.angle_beta   90.00
_cell.angle_gamma   90.00
#
_symmetry.space_group_name_H-M   'P 1'
#
loop_
_entity.id
_entity.type
_entity.pdbx_description
1 polymer ?
#
loop_
_entity_poly.entity_id
_entity_poly.type
_entity_poly.pdbx_seq_one_letter_code
_entity_poly.pdbx_strand_id
1 'polypeptide(L)'
;MEPAHAPGRDRLSALPDNVLRRIMSFLNARQSVQTCVLSRRWRHLWRSLPRINADYTEFCFACLDEKKEKVQEARFKKFVSTLLLRRDPVPLLDKFWLRYQVSDNNNEKASAEAGLWISHALQLQTPVVEVLTFQFPLMLDHAVFTSDYLRKLGLSNAYLHMGFFEQLSRGCPQLEDVFLNDCIILDDEISSTTLKTLNIYASRFSEDYRASISTPSLTSLTLYKPDASVPSLKDMKSLVSASIILDDNTDIHELLMSLSGVRNLDLECPQKMVTIAKNTQWCPEFKDLVNLSLGQFCLGSKLYALTEFLKNSPKLEKLTLDPPEVIIDKLEERSFECEHLKIVEVKCSEDDSTLLKLVEDIFVTCGMSSLQINLKSSYKQYYSDDFFRFDYDSTTAQVHAE
;
A
#
# COMPACT_ATOMS: atom_id res chain seq x y z
N MET A 1 1.78 -58.28 25.86
CA MET A 1 1.21 -57.11 26.55
C MET A 1 1.89 -55.87 26.00
N GLU A 2 1.27 -55.25 25.01
CA GLU A 2 1.65 -53.90 24.58
C GLU A 2 1.31 -52.89 25.69
N PRO A 3 2.10 -51.83 25.89
CA PRO A 3 1.74 -50.80 26.84
C PRO A 3 0.57 -50.00 26.27
N ALA A 4 -0.48 -49.87 27.09
CA ALA A 4 -1.69 -49.14 26.78
C ALA A 4 -1.39 -47.70 26.31
N HIS A 5 -2.07 -47.28 25.24
CA HIS A 5 -2.12 -45.89 24.80
C HIS A 5 -2.68 -45.01 25.94
N ALA A 6 -1.81 -44.21 26.56
CA ALA A 6 -2.22 -43.24 27.57
C ALA A 6 -3.10 -42.13 26.94
N PRO A 7 -4.24 -41.79 27.55
CA PRO A 7 -5.11 -40.73 27.04
C PRO A 7 -4.48 -39.36 27.30
N GLY A 8 -4.39 -38.52 26.27
CA GLY A 8 -4.11 -37.09 26.42
C GLY A 8 -2.63 -36.69 26.56
N ARG A 9 -1.70 -37.29 25.79
CA ARG A 9 -0.35 -36.72 25.66
C ARG A 9 -0.47 -35.30 25.08
N ASP A 10 -0.06 -34.30 25.84
CA ASP A 10 0.06 -32.91 25.38
C ASP A 10 1.07 -32.85 24.22
N ARG A 11 0.55 -32.90 22.99
CA ARG A 11 1.33 -32.90 21.76
C ARG A 11 2.01 -31.56 21.51
N LEU A 12 1.47 -30.46 22.05
CA LEU A 12 2.07 -29.12 21.95
C LEU A 12 3.33 -29.04 22.80
N SER A 13 3.31 -29.59 24.02
CA SER A 13 4.50 -29.66 24.88
C SER A 13 5.61 -30.56 24.32
N ALA A 14 5.32 -31.45 23.37
CA ALA A 14 6.31 -32.29 22.70
C ALA A 14 7.05 -31.58 21.55
N LEU A 15 6.54 -30.45 21.05
CA LEU A 15 7.17 -29.72 19.95
C LEU A 15 8.48 -29.05 20.39
N PRO A 16 9.50 -28.92 19.53
CA PRO A 16 10.70 -28.13 19.78
C PRO A 16 10.43 -26.61 19.96
N ASP A 17 11.30 -25.90 20.68
CA ASP A 17 11.11 -24.47 21.01
C ASP A 17 11.05 -23.58 19.77
N ASN A 18 11.81 -23.88 18.72
CA ASN A 18 11.76 -23.14 17.45
C ASN A 18 10.39 -23.25 16.78
N VAL A 19 9.74 -24.43 16.84
CA VAL A 19 8.38 -24.62 16.31
C VAL A 19 7.37 -23.86 17.16
N LEU A 20 7.50 -23.90 18.48
CA LEU A 20 6.63 -23.13 19.38
C LEU A 20 6.75 -21.62 19.14
N ARG A 21 7.97 -21.09 18.98
CA ARG A 21 8.20 -19.68 18.63
C ARG A 21 7.59 -19.31 17.28
N ARG A 22 7.67 -20.20 16.29
CA ARG A 22 7.03 -19.99 14.99
C ARG A 22 5.51 -19.94 15.11
N ILE A 23 4.90 -20.86 15.84
CA ILE A 23 3.45 -20.83 16.11
C ILE A 23 3.06 -19.54 16.83
N MET A 24 3.79 -19.16 17.88
CA MET A 24 3.56 -17.92 18.63
C MET A 24 3.79 -16.66 17.80
N SER A 25 4.63 -16.70 16.76
CA SER A 25 4.88 -15.53 15.89
C SER A 25 3.66 -15.09 15.07
N PHE A 26 2.62 -15.93 15.00
CA PHE A 26 1.32 -15.58 14.41
C PHE A 26 0.34 -14.95 15.41
N LEU A 27 0.67 -14.95 16.70
CA LEU A 27 -0.16 -14.36 17.75
C LEU A 27 0.20 -12.89 17.94
N ASN A 28 -0.76 -12.10 18.41
CA ASN A 28 -0.47 -10.77 18.91
C ASN A 28 0.44 -10.85 20.14
N ALA A 29 1.15 -9.76 20.44
CA ALA A 29 2.11 -9.70 21.52
C ALA A 29 1.47 -9.99 22.89
N ARG A 30 0.24 -9.52 23.13
CA ARG A 30 -0.47 -9.80 24.38
C ARG A 30 -0.79 -11.27 24.53
N GLN A 31 -1.34 -11.89 23.48
CA GLN A 31 -1.64 -13.33 23.44
C GLN A 31 -0.37 -14.15 23.64
N SER A 32 0.72 -13.78 22.96
CA SER A 32 2.03 -14.40 23.12
C SER A 32 2.52 -14.39 24.57
N VAL A 33 2.41 -13.25 25.26
CA VAL A 33 2.75 -13.14 26.68
C VAL A 33 1.78 -13.96 27.54
N GLN A 34 0.49 -14.01 27.23
CA GLN A 34 -0.49 -14.81 27.97
C GLN A 34 -0.19 -16.32 27.93
N THR A 35 0.43 -16.83 26.87
CA THR A 35 0.84 -18.23 26.79
C THR A 35 1.82 -18.66 27.90
N CYS A 36 2.44 -17.71 28.61
CA CYS A 36 3.31 -17.98 29.76
C CYS A 36 2.67 -18.80 30.87
N VAL A 37 1.33 -18.77 30.98
CA VAL A 37 0.60 -19.50 32.02
C VAL A 37 0.36 -20.96 31.65
N LEU A 38 0.55 -21.35 30.38
CA LEU A 38 0.28 -22.70 29.88
C LEU A 38 1.23 -23.73 30.49
N SER A 39 2.52 -23.41 30.60
CA SER A 39 3.48 -24.22 31.35
C SER A 39 4.79 -23.48 31.64
N ARG A 40 5.65 -24.07 32.48
CA ARG A 40 6.99 -23.52 32.80
C ARG A 40 7.84 -23.28 31.55
N ARG A 41 7.67 -24.10 30.51
CA ARG A 41 8.43 -24.01 29.26
C ARG A 41 8.05 -22.77 28.44
N TRP A 42 6.77 -22.40 28.42
CA TRP A 42 6.26 -21.28 27.62
C TRP A 42 6.52 -19.91 28.25
N ARG A 43 6.84 -19.86 29.54
CA ARG A 43 7.04 -18.65 30.35
C ARG A 43 8.01 -17.62 29.74
N HIS A 44 8.99 -18.07 28.97
CA HIS A 44 10.05 -17.21 28.45
C HIS A 44 10.10 -17.16 26.91
N LEU A 45 9.31 -17.97 26.21
CA LEU A 45 9.38 -18.07 24.74
C LEU A 45 9.03 -16.75 24.04
N TRP A 46 8.09 -15.98 24.61
CA TRP A 46 7.68 -14.70 24.04
C TRP A 46 8.82 -13.66 23.96
N ARG A 47 9.82 -13.75 24.86
CA ARG A 47 10.91 -12.76 24.96
C ARG A 47 11.83 -12.75 23.76
N SER A 48 11.82 -13.85 23.01
CA SER A 48 12.70 -14.11 21.88
C SER A 48 11.92 -14.43 20.60
N LEU A 49 10.67 -13.96 20.51
CA LEU A 49 9.88 -14.07 19.28
C LEU A 49 10.45 -13.17 18.21
N PRO A 50 10.57 -13.64 16.96
CA PRO A 50 11.10 -12.83 15.87
C PRO A 50 10.12 -11.73 15.42
N ARG A 51 8.85 -11.78 15.83
CA ARG A 51 7.85 -10.80 15.41
C ARG A 51 7.17 -10.19 16.64
N ILE A 52 6.95 -8.88 16.59
CA ILE A 52 6.17 -8.16 17.59
C ILE A 52 4.97 -7.57 16.86
N ASN A 53 3.78 -8.00 17.26
CA ASN A 53 2.51 -7.46 16.81
C ASN A 53 1.80 -6.84 18.02
N ALA A 54 1.98 -5.55 18.22
CA ALA A 54 1.36 -4.80 19.31
C ALA A 54 0.05 -4.19 18.83
N ASP A 55 -1.08 -4.82 19.16
CA ASP A 55 -2.41 -4.40 18.72
C ASP A 55 -3.21 -3.74 19.85
N TYR A 56 -3.47 -2.44 19.75
CA TYR A 56 -4.29 -1.69 20.69
C TYR A 56 -5.71 -2.28 20.85
N THR A 57 -6.28 -2.87 19.80
CA THR A 57 -7.65 -3.40 19.83
C THR A 57 -7.82 -4.52 20.85
N GLU A 58 -6.74 -5.22 21.24
CA GLU A 58 -6.79 -6.22 22.31
C GLU A 58 -7.06 -5.61 23.69
N PHE A 59 -6.81 -4.32 23.85
CA PHE A 59 -7.00 -3.55 25.08
C PHE A 59 -8.30 -2.75 25.05
N CYS A 60 -8.90 -2.57 23.88
CA CYS A 60 -10.17 -1.91 23.69
C CYS A 60 -11.32 -2.89 23.97
N PHE A 61 -12.15 -2.55 24.96
CA PHE A 61 -13.47 -3.14 25.10
C PHE A 61 -14.44 -2.12 24.54
N ALA A 62 -15.25 -2.48 23.53
CA ALA A 62 -16.20 -1.58 22.86
C ALA A 62 -16.93 -0.66 23.87
N CYS A 63 -16.46 0.57 24.03
CA CYS A 63 -16.94 1.54 25.01
C CYS A 63 -16.65 2.95 24.47
N LEU A 64 -17.69 3.74 24.25
CA LEU A 64 -17.62 5.14 23.79
C LEU A 64 -17.32 6.14 24.93
N ASP A 65 -16.59 5.72 25.97
CA ASP A 65 -16.31 6.56 27.14
C ASP A 65 -14.84 7.00 27.11
N GLU A 66 -14.60 8.29 26.86
CA GLU A 66 -13.28 8.91 26.78
C GLU A 66 -12.39 8.58 28.00
N LYS A 67 -12.97 8.49 29.21
CA LYS A 67 -12.20 8.16 30.42
C LYS A 67 -11.68 6.73 30.39
N LYS A 68 -12.46 5.80 29.84
CA LYS A 68 -12.04 4.41 29.69
C LYS A 68 -11.01 4.26 28.59
N GLU A 69 -11.12 5.04 27.52
CA GLU A 69 -10.15 5.07 26.43
C GLU A 69 -8.75 5.46 26.93
N LYS A 70 -8.63 6.56 27.68
CA LYS A 70 -7.35 6.98 28.29
C LYS A 70 -6.74 5.92 29.21
N VAL A 71 -7.58 5.19 29.95
CA VAL A 71 -7.12 4.07 30.81
C VAL A 71 -6.63 2.88 29.97
N GLN A 72 -7.30 2.58 28.86
CA GLN A 72 -6.92 1.50 27.94
C GLN A 72 -5.61 1.86 27.22
N GLU A 73 -5.47 3.08 26.74
CA GLU A 73 -4.23 3.64 26.17
C GLU A 73 -3.08 3.52 27.16
N ALA A 74 -3.26 3.96 28.41
CA ALA A 74 -2.22 3.83 29.44
C ALA A 74 -1.82 2.36 29.72
N ARG A 75 -2.79 1.42 29.69
CA ARG A 75 -2.51 -0.01 29.84
C ARG A 75 -1.73 -0.56 28.66
N PHE A 76 -2.11 -0.19 27.45
CA PHE A 76 -1.42 -0.56 26.22
C PHE A 76 0.01 -0.04 26.20
N LYS A 77 0.20 1.26 26.46
CA LYS A 77 1.52 1.91 26.60
C LYS A 77 2.42 1.17 27.57
N LYS A 78 1.92 0.95 28.79
CA LYS A 78 2.64 0.21 29.82
C LYS A 78 3.00 -1.20 29.36
N PHE A 79 2.09 -1.88 28.68
CA PHE A 79 2.32 -3.21 28.13
C PHE A 79 3.43 -3.22 27.09
N VAL A 80 3.35 -2.38 26.05
CA VAL A 80 4.34 -2.33 24.96
C VAL A 80 5.73 -1.95 25.49
N SER A 81 5.81 -0.90 26.32
CA SER A 81 7.08 -0.51 26.96
C SER A 81 7.67 -1.65 27.79
N THR A 82 6.84 -2.34 28.59
CA THR A 82 7.31 -3.47 29.41
C THR A 82 7.71 -4.68 28.56
N LEU A 83 6.99 -4.94 27.47
CA LEU A 83 7.28 -6.01 26.52
C LEU A 83 8.66 -5.82 25.92
N LEU A 84 8.93 -4.64 25.35
CA LEU A 84 10.20 -4.30 24.71
C LEU A 84 11.37 -4.36 25.71
N LEU A 85 11.21 -3.74 26.88
CA LEU A 85 12.25 -3.75 27.94
C LEU A 85 12.61 -5.14 28.45
N ARG A 86 11.72 -6.12 28.34
CA ARG A 86 11.91 -7.49 28.87
C ARG A 86 12.27 -8.51 27.79
N ARG A 87 12.47 -8.07 26.55
CA ARG A 87 12.96 -8.95 25.49
C ARG A 87 14.39 -9.37 25.74
N ASP A 88 14.72 -10.54 25.21
CA ASP A 88 16.11 -10.95 25.16
C ASP A 88 16.83 -10.08 24.12
N PRO A 89 18.09 -9.68 24.34
CA PRO A 89 18.83 -8.79 23.43
C PRO A 89 19.43 -9.54 22.23
N VAL A 90 19.41 -10.87 22.24
CA VAL A 90 20.09 -11.74 21.26
C VAL A 90 19.27 -12.02 19.98
N PRO A 91 17.94 -12.23 20.02
CA PRO A 91 17.17 -12.54 18.83
C PRO A 91 16.85 -11.26 18.05
N LEU A 92 17.33 -11.21 16.80
CA LEU A 92 16.95 -10.19 15.83
C LEU A 92 15.44 -10.19 15.61
N LEU A 93 14.88 -9.02 15.38
CA LEU A 93 13.48 -8.87 15.07
C LEU A 93 13.28 -8.95 13.54
N ASP A 94 12.37 -9.80 13.07
CA ASP A 94 11.99 -9.89 11.65
C ASP A 94 10.99 -8.80 11.27
N LYS A 95 10.09 -8.45 12.19
CA LYS A 95 9.02 -7.46 11.95
C LYS A 95 8.54 -6.83 13.26
N PHE A 96 8.45 -5.50 13.24
CA PHE A 96 7.73 -4.72 14.25
C PHE A 96 6.45 -4.17 13.64
N TRP A 97 5.31 -4.55 14.21
CA TRP A 97 4.00 -4.06 13.82
C TRP A 97 3.29 -3.47 15.03
N LEU A 98 2.75 -2.26 14.87
CA LEU A 98 2.10 -1.49 15.92
C LEU A 98 0.77 -0.95 15.39
N ARG A 99 -0.34 -1.33 16.01
CA ARG A 99 -1.61 -0.62 15.89
C ARG A 99 -1.86 0.16 17.17
N TYR A 100 -1.98 1.47 17.04
CA TYR A 100 -2.04 2.38 18.16
C TYR A 100 -3.16 3.41 17.99
N GLN A 101 -4.03 3.52 19.00
CA GLN A 101 -5.05 4.56 19.04
C GLN A 101 -4.58 5.65 19.99
N VAL A 102 -4.53 6.87 19.49
CA VAL A 102 -4.17 8.06 20.27
C VAL A 102 -5.47 8.74 20.69
N SER A 103 -5.71 8.88 22.00
CA SER A 103 -6.99 9.38 22.51
C SER A 103 -7.07 10.91 22.64
N ASP A 104 -5.93 11.61 22.51
CA ASP A 104 -5.82 13.04 22.76
C ASP A 104 -5.25 13.77 21.53
N ASN A 105 -5.77 14.96 21.25
CA ASN A 105 -5.26 15.80 20.17
C ASN A 105 -3.86 16.35 20.50
N ASN A 106 -3.50 16.47 21.77
CA ASN A 106 -2.14 16.71 22.21
C ASN A 106 -1.37 15.39 22.23
N ASN A 107 -1.01 14.96 21.03
CA ASN A 107 -0.37 13.70 20.72
C ASN A 107 1.15 13.70 21.02
N GLU A 108 1.75 14.77 21.56
CA GLU A 108 3.20 14.88 21.78
C GLU A 108 3.76 13.71 22.61
N LYS A 109 3.13 13.43 23.76
CA LYS A 109 3.57 12.34 24.64
C LYS A 109 3.35 10.97 24.01
N ALA A 110 2.21 10.79 23.34
CA ALA A 110 1.89 9.56 22.63
C ALA A 110 2.90 9.31 21.49
N SER A 111 3.30 10.36 20.79
CA SER A 111 4.25 10.32 19.69
C SER A 111 5.68 10.07 20.17
N ALA A 112 6.10 10.71 21.27
CA ALA A 112 7.38 10.44 21.90
C ALA A 112 7.50 8.97 22.35
N GLU A 113 6.46 8.42 22.98
CA GLU A 113 6.44 7.01 23.38
C GLU A 113 6.47 6.06 22.18
N ALA A 114 5.68 6.32 21.14
CA ALA A 114 5.71 5.53 19.91
C ALA A 114 7.10 5.59 19.25
N GLY A 115 7.72 6.78 19.21
CA GLY A 115 9.08 6.98 18.71
C GLY A 115 10.11 6.15 19.48
N LEU A 116 10.00 6.07 20.82
CA LEU A 116 10.87 5.21 21.63
C LEU A 116 10.68 3.73 21.31
N TRP A 117 9.44 3.27 21.08
CA TRP A 117 9.18 1.88 20.70
C TRP A 117 9.76 1.54 19.33
N ILE A 118 9.59 2.43 18.35
CA ILE A 118 10.14 2.27 17.01
C ILE A 118 11.67 2.26 17.07
N SER A 119 12.28 3.22 17.77
CA SER A 119 13.74 3.29 17.94
C SER A 119 14.30 2.02 18.56
N HIS A 120 13.64 1.50 19.60
CA HIS A 120 14.04 0.24 20.21
C HIS A 120 13.90 -0.96 19.25
N ALA A 121 12.85 -1.01 18.45
CA ALA A 121 12.69 -2.05 17.43
C ALA A 121 13.78 -1.99 16.34
N LEU A 122 14.17 -0.79 15.93
CA LEU A 122 15.27 -0.56 14.97
C LEU A 122 16.63 -0.97 15.55
N GLN A 123 16.87 -0.73 16.85
CA GLN A 123 18.06 -1.23 17.56
C GLN A 123 18.11 -2.77 17.62
N LEU A 124 16.97 -3.44 17.56
CA LEU A 124 16.86 -4.90 17.40
C LEU A 124 17.00 -5.36 15.94
N GLN A 125 17.49 -4.48 15.06
CA GLN A 125 17.81 -4.74 13.65
C GLN A 125 16.61 -5.19 12.81
N THR A 126 15.42 -4.66 13.13
CA THR A 126 14.22 -5.02 12.37
C THR A 126 14.29 -4.53 10.92
N PRO A 127 14.07 -5.41 9.92
CA PRO A 127 14.01 -4.99 8.53
C PRO A 127 12.64 -4.40 8.15
N VAL A 128 11.61 -4.61 8.98
CA VAL A 128 10.26 -4.14 8.71
C VAL A 128 9.69 -3.42 9.93
N VAL A 129 9.22 -2.19 9.72
CA VAL A 129 8.43 -1.41 10.69
C VAL A 129 7.13 -1.01 10.03
N GLU A 130 6.00 -1.39 10.64
CA GLU A 130 4.67 -0.98 10.21
C GLU A 130 3.91 -0.40 11.41
N VAL A 131 3.47 0.86 11.29
CA VAL A 131 2.77 1.58 12.37
C VAL A 131 1.45 2.11 11.83
N LEU A 132 0.36 1.70 12.45
CA LEU A 132 -1.00 2.11 12.15
C LEU A 132 -1.53 2.94 13.29
N THR A 133 -1.86 4.19 13.01
CA THR A 133 -2.43 5.09 14.00
C THR A 133 -3.90 5.36 13.72
N PHE A 134 -4.72 5.44 14.77
CA PHE A 134 -6.14 5.78 14.67
C PHE A 134 -6.48 7.02 15.51
N GLN A 135 -7.57 7.69 15.10
CA GLN A 135 -8.19 8.86 15.76
C GLN A 135 -7.39 10.16 15.66
N PHE A 136 -6.17 10.22 16.20
CA PHE A 136 -5.27 11.36 16.02
C PHE A 136 -3.94 10.89 15.43
N PRO A 137 -3.36 11.63 14.45
CA PRO A 137 -2.10 11.26 13.82
C PRO A 137 -0.92 11.24 14.79
N LEU A 138 0.13 10.45 14.51
CA LEU A 138 1.40 10.54 15.23
C LEU A 138 2.32 11.63 14.66
N MET A 139 2.93 12.43 15.53
CA MET A 139 4.02 13.35 15.18
C MET A 139 5.36 12.66 15.39
N LEU A 140 5.80 11.88 14.41
CA LEU A 140 7.03 11.12 14.53
C LEU A 140 8.25 12.03 14.36
N ASP A 141 9.11 12.05 15.39
CA ASP A 141 10.45 12.61 15.28
C ASP A 141 11.25 11.76 14.28
N HIS A 142 11.65 12.34 13.16
CA HIS A 142 12.36 11.61 12.12
C HIS A 142 13.72 11.07 12.61
N ALA A 143 14.32 11.65 13.66
CA ALA A 143 15.60 11.17 14.21
C ALA A 143 15.54 9.73 14.75
N VAL A 144 14.34 9.23 15.04
CA VAL A 144 14.10 7.82 15.42
C VAL A 144 14.53 6.85 14.32
N PHE A 145 14.48 7.25 13.05
CA PHE A 145 14.79 6.39 11.92
C PHE A 145 16.30 6.37 11.65
N THR A 146 16.99 5.51 12.38
CA THR A 146 18.40 5.16 12.17
C THR A 146 18.56 3.65 12.26
N SER A 147 18.84 2.98 11.14
CA SER A 147 18.97 1.53 11.05
C SER A 147 19.64 1.10 9.74
N ASP A 148 20.69 0.28 9.83
CA ASP A 148 21.32 -0.34 8.67
C ASP A 148 20.51 -1.50 8.08
N TYR A 149 19.41 -1.89 8.74
CA TYR A 149 18.66 -3.10 8.41
C TYR A 149 17.26 -2.82 7.88
N LEU A 150 16.70 -1.63 8.13
CA LEU A 150 15.34 -1.29 7.73
C LEU A 150 15.22 -1.30 6.21
N ARG A 151 14.34 -2.17 5.69
CA ARG A 151 14.03 -2.34 4.27
C ARG A 151 12.63 -1.88 3.90
N LYS A 152 11.67 -2.03 4.82
CA LYS A 152 10.28 -1.64 4.63
C LYS A 152 9.76 -0.79 5.78
N LEU A 153 9.18 0.36 5.44
CA LEU A 153 8.53 1.27 6.37
C LEU A 153 7.07 1.49 5.95
N GLY A 154 6.13 1.13 6.81
CA GLY A 154 4.71 1.41 6.66
C GLY A 154 4.24 2.37 7.76
N LEU A 155 3.63 3.49 7.38
CA LEU A 155 3.05 4.45 8.30
C LEU A 155 1.60 4.74 7.91
N SER A 156 0.70 4.74 8.89
CA SER A 156 -0.67 5.21 8.74
C SER A 156 -0.95 6.37 9.68
N ASN A 157 -1.64 7.39 9.19
CA ASN A 157 -2.14 8.50 10.01
C ASN A 157 -0.99 9.12 10.84
N ALA A 158 -0.02 9.70 10.14
CA ALA A 158 1.19 10.26 10.72
C ALA A 158 1.54 11.58 10.05
N TYR A 159 2.10 12.51 10.82
CA TYR A 159 2.73 13.74 10.33
C TYR A 159 4.18 13.45 9.95
N LEU A 160 4.50 13.70 8.69
CA LEU A 160 5.87 13.64 8.16
C LEU A 160 6.37 15.08 7.97
N HIS A 161 7.11 15.58 8.96
CA HIS A 161 7.66 16.94 8.92
C HIS A 161 8.78 17.10 7.89
N MET A 162 9.14 18.36 7.60
CA MET A 162 10.30 18.71 6.78
C MET A 162 11.57 17.93 7.17
N GLY A 163 12.26 17.39 6.17
CA GLY A 163 13.50 16.63 6.34
C GLY A 163 13.30 15.16 6.74
N PHE A 164 12.06 14.67 6.80
CA PHE A 164 11.76 13.28 7.10
C PHE A 164 12.40 12.33 6.08
N PHE A 165 12.26 12.59 4.77
CA PHE A 165 12.81 11.71 3.74
C PHE A 165 14.33 11.88 3.58
N GLU A 166 14.87 13.07 3.86
CA GLU A 166 16.32 13.30 3.96
C GLU A 166 16.92 12.44 5.09
N GLN A 167 16.26 12.40 6.24
CA GLN A 167 16.68 11.55 7.35
C GLN A 167 16.55 10.07 7.03
N LEU A 168 15.49 9.61 6.35
CA LEU A 168 15.38 8.23 5.92
C LEU A 168 16.52 7.84 4.96
N SER A 169 16.85 8.71 4.01
CA SER A 169 17.93 8.48 3.05
C SER A 169 19.30 8.38 3.72
N ARG A 170 19.54 9.15 4.79
CA ARG A 170 20.80 9.12 5.54
C ARG A 170 20.87 8.02 6.60
N GLY A 171 19.78 7.81 7.32
CA GLY A 171 19.70 6.92 8.48
C GLY A 171 19.31 5.49 8.15
N CYS A 172 18.71 5.22 6.97
CA CYS A 172 18.23 3.91 6.57
C CYS A 172 18.71 3.53 5.15
N PRO A 173 20.01 3.20 4.98
CA PRO A 173 20.64 3.00 3.66
C PRO A 173 20.19 1.72 2.92
N GLN A 174 19.33 0.90 3.52
CA GLN A 174 18.76 -0.31 2.91
C GLN A 174 17.26 -0.19 2.66
N LEU A 175 16.66 1.00 2.85
CA LEU A 175 15.23 1.21 2.71
C LEU A 175 14.83 1.14 1.24
N GLU A 176 13.99 0.17 0.91
CA GLU A 176 13.54 -0.13 -0.46
C GLU A 176 12.03 0.07 -0.63
N ASP A 177 11.24 -0.10 0.43
CA ASP A 177 9.78 -0.04 0.35
C ASP A 177 9.21 0.94 1.38
N VAL A 178 8.46 1.93 0.90
CA VAL A 178 7.72 2.89 1.75
C VAL A 178 6.24 2.82 1.43
N PHE A 179 5.43 2.70 2.47
CA PHE A 179 3.98 2.70 2.41
C PHE A 179 3.43 3.76 3.37
N LEU A 180 2.65 4.70 2.83
CA LEU A 180 2.03 5.80 3.55
C LEU A 180 0.53 5.73 3.30
N ASN A 181 -0.27 5.78 4.37
CA ASN A 181 -1.72 5.77 4.28
C ASN A 181 -2.31 6.83 5.21
N ASP A 182 -3.20 7.67 4.71
CA ASP A 182 -3.84 8.71 5.53
C ASP A 182 -2.80 9.61 6.24
N CYS A 183 -1.61 9.79 5.65
CA CYS A 183 -0.53 10.57 6.23
C CYS A 183 -0.65 12.05 5.85
N ILE A 184 -0.12 12.93 6.71
CA ILE A 184 0.02 14.35 6.41
C ILE A 184 1.50 14.61 6.12
N ILE A 185 1.81 14.82 4.85
CA ILE A 185 3.17 14.95 4.32
C ILE A 185 3.48 16.45 4.19
N LEU A 186 4.22 16.96 5.17
CA LEU A 186 4.67 18.35 5.19
C LEU A 186 6.02 18.53 4.52
N ASP A 187 6.79 17.46 4.35
CA ASP A 187 8.06 17.46 3.63
C ASP A 187 7.86 17.89 2.17
N ASP A 188 8.72 18.78 1.67
CA ASP A 188 8.60 19.38 0.33
C ASP A 188 9.13 18.45 -0.78
N GLU A 189 10.07 17.58 -0.44
CA GLU A 189 10.64 16.60 -1.37
C GLU A 189 10.77 15.20 -0.76
N ILE A 190 10.06 14.24 -1.37
CA ILE A 190 10.28 12.81 -1.15
C ILE A 190 11.48 12.40 -2.00
N SER A 191 12.65 12.30 -1.39
CA SER A 191 13.89 11.91 -2.07
C SER A 191 14.51 10.65 -1.49
N SER A 192 15.08 9.81 -2.36
CA SER A 192 15.80 8.59 -1.99
C SER A 192 16.57 7.99 -3.17
N THR A 193 17.74 7.42 -2.87
CA THR A 193 18.59 6.70 -3.84
C THR A 193 18.46 5.18 -3.74
N THR A 194 17.73 4.66 -2.75
CA THR A 194 17.57 3.22 -2.49
C THR A 194 16.14 2.73 -2.65
N LEU A 195 15.16 3.64 -2.56
CA LEU A 195 13.74 3.32 -2.60
C LEU A 195 13.31 2.75 -3.96
N LYS A 196 12.77 1.53 -3.95
CA LYS A 196 12.26 0.82 -5.13
C LYS A 196 10.74 0.93 -5.27
N THR A 197 10.03 0.96 -4.14
CA THR A 197 8.56 0.99 -4.10
C THR A 197 8.07 2.12 -3.20
N LEU A 198 7.20 2.98 -3.72
CA LEU A 198 6.56 4.06 -2.98
C LEU A 198 5.05 3.96 -3.17
N ASN A 199 4.35 3.82 -2.06
CA ASN A 199 2.91 3.64 -2.00
C ASN A 199 2.31 4.74 -1.12
N ILE A 200 1.47 5.60 -1.69
CA ILE A 200 0.84 6.71 -0.98
C ILE A 200 -0.67 6.61 -1.20
N TYR A 201 -1.41 6.39 -0.11
CA TYR A 201 -2.85 6.20 -0.11
C TYR A 201 -3.52 7.26 0.77
N ALA A 202 -4.58 7.90 0.27
CA ALA A 202 -5.42 8.83 1.00
C ALA A 202 -4.64 9.88 1.81
N SER A 203 -3.43 10.24 1.38
CA SER A 203 -2.51 11.08 2.14
C SER A 203 -2.57 12.52 1.62
N ARG A 204 -2.42 13.48 2.54
CA ARG A 204 -2.46 14.91 2.24
C ARG A 204 -1.05 15.47 2.10
N PHE A 205 -0.78 16.13 1.00
CA PHE A 205 0.44 16.94 0.83
C PHE A 205 0.23 18.36 1.34
N SER A 206 1.30 19.01 1.81
CA SER A 206 1.24 20.42 2.21
C SER A 206 0.75 21.32 1.06
N GLU A 207 -0.12 22.28 1.39
CA GLU A 207 -0.59 23.31 0.45
C GLU A 207 0.40 24.48 0.33
N ASP A 208 1.28 24.64 1.32
CA ASP A 208 2.20 25.78 1.41
C ASP A 208 3.32 25.71 0.35
N TYR A 209 3.61 24.51 -0.16
CA TYR A 209 4.68 24.26 -1.12
C TYR A 209 4.27 23.18 -2.12
N ARG A 210 4.83 23.25 -3.32
CA ARG A 210 4.60 22.24 -4.35
C ARG A 210 5.43 20.99 -4.05
N ALA A 211 4.82 20.02 -3.36
CA ALA A 211 5.45 18.74 -3.06
C ALA A 211 6.05 18.09 -4.32
N SER A 212 7.19 17.43 -4.16
CA SER A 212 7.82 16.69 -5.25
C SER A 212 8.34 15.33 -4.83
N ILE A 213 8.37 14.39 -5.78
CA ILE A 213 8.94 13.06 -5.60
C ILE A 213 10.14 12.97 -6.54
N SER A 214 11.33 12.76 -5.97
CA SER A 214 12.61 12.77 -6.67
C SER A 214 13.42 11.53 -6.29
N THR A 215 13.12 10.42 -6.95
CA THR A 215 13.61 9.08 -6.54
C THR A 215 14.11 8.28 -7.74
N PRO A 216 15.38 8.44 -8.16
CA PRO A 216 15.92 7.80 -9.37
C PRO A 216 15.98 6.27 -9.31
N SER A 217 15.90 5.69 -8.13
CA SER A 217 15.88 4.24 -7.89
C SER A 217 14.48 3.63 -7.92
N LEU A 218 13.43 4.46 -7.96
CA LEU A 218 12.06 4.00 -7.85
C LEU A 218 11.62 3.23 -9.09
N THR A 219 11.09 2.03 -8.87
CA THR A 219 10.62 1.11 -9.91
C THR A 219 9.09 1.01 -9.94
N SER A 220 8.43 1.26 -8.80
CA SER A 220 6.98 1.20 -8.65
C SER A 220 6.48 2.37 -7.82
N LEU A 221 5.50 3.10 -8.36
CA LEU A 221 4.82 4.22 -7.70
C LEU A 221 3.32 3.97 -7.65
N THR A 222 2.72 4.13 -6.48
CA THR A 222 1.26 4.20 -6.32
C THR A 222 0.88 5.50 -5.64
N LEU A 223 0.03 6.30 -6.30
CA LEU A 223 -0.63 7.48 -5.73
C LEU A 223 -2.14 7.25 -5.79
N TYR A 224 -2.75 6.99 -4.63
CA TYR A 224 -4.18 6.69 -4.54
C TYR A 224 -4.90 7.76 -3.73
N LYS A 225 -5.79 8.50 -4.41
CA LYS A 225 -6.63 9.56 -3.87
C LYS A 225 -5.84 10.52 -2.96
N PRO A 226 -4.74 11.12 -3.45
CA PRO A 226 -4.04 12.13 -2.65
C PRO A 226 -5.01 13.28 -2.37
N ASP A 227 -5.04 13.72 -1.13
CA ASP A 227 -5.78 14.92 -0.73
C ASP A 227 -4.91 16.15 -1.01
N ALA A 228 -5.52 17.22 -1.50
CA ALA A 228 -4.88 18.42 -2.03
C ALA A 228 -4.08 18.22 -3.35
N SER A 229 -2.97 18.95 -3.53
CA SER A 229 -2.22 19.01 -4.79
C SER A 229 -1.41 17.74 -5.05
N VAL A 230 -1.49 17.21 -6.28
CA VAL A 230 -0.67 16.06 -6.71
C VAL A 230 0.82 16.47 -6.76
N PRO A 231 1.73 15.66 -6.19
CA PRO A 231 3.15 16.00 -6.20
C PRO A 231 3.73 15.97 -7.61
N SER A 232 4.66 16.88 -7.89
CA SER A 232 5.44 16.84 -9.13
C SER A 232 6.44 15.69 -9.09
N LEU A 233 6.51 14.88 -10.15
CA LEU A 233 7.48 13.80 -10.23
C LEU A 233 8.73 14.27 -10.97
N LYS A 234 9.89 14.07 -10.35
CA LYS A 234 11.20 14.47 -10.85
C LYS A 234 12.12 13.26 -10.82
N ASP A 235 13.05 13.20 -11.77
CA ASP A 235 14.10 12.17 -11.82
C ASP A 235 13.58 10.71 -11.66
N MET A 236 12.55 10.33 -12.41
CA MET A 236 11.89 9.01 -12.33
C MET A 236 12.48 7.97 -13.29
N LYS A 237 13.81 7.96 -13.48
CA LYS A 237 14.47 7.23 -14.58
C LYS A 237 14.29 5.70 -14.54
N SER A 238 14.13 5.13 -13.35
CA SER A 238 13.99 3.67 -13.18
C SER A 238 12.54 3.21 -13.08
N LEU A 239 11.56 4.13 -13.22
CA LEU A 239 10.16 3.82 -12.98
C LEU A 239 9.60 2.90 -14.07
N VAL A 240 9.17 1.71 -13.66
CA VAL A 240 8.62 0.68 -14.56
C VAL A 240 7.10 0.66 -14.47
N SER A 241 6.56 0.82 -13.27
CA SER A 241 5.12 0.71 -12.99
C SER A 241 4.61 1.94 -12.24
N ALA A 242 3.48 2.48 -12.66
CA ALA A 242 2.79 3.56 -11.97
C ALA A 242 1.29 3.25 -11.86
N SER A 243 0.71 3.49 -10.68
CA SER A 243 -0.72 3.41 -10.43
C SER A 243 -1.19 4.73 -9.84
N ILE A 244 -1.96 5.49 -10.61
CA ILE A 244 -2.40 6.85 -10.27
C ILE A 244 -3.93 6.87 -10.24
N ILE A 245 -4.50 7.06 -9.06
CA ILE A 245 -5.94 7.17 -8.87
C ILE A 245 -6.21 8.52 -8.21
N LEU A 246 -6.97 9.40 -8.87
CA LEU A 246 -7.21 10.78 -8.43
C LEU A 246 -8.71 11.04 -8.23
N ASP A 247 -9.06 11.80 -7.19
CA ASP A 247 -10.46 12.19 -6.90
C ASP A 247 -10.81 13.62 -7.37
N ASP A 248 -9.81 14.47 -7.61
CA ASP A 248 -9.98 15.89 -7.96
C ASP A 248 -9.64 16.21 -9.42
N ASN A 249 -10.07 17.39 -9.89
CA ASN A 249 -9.79 17.92 -11.23
C ASN A 249 -8.35 18.46 -11.36
N THR A 250 -7.36 17.73 -10.86
CA THR A 250 -5.95 18.12 -10.95
C THR A 250 -5.48 18.08 -12.40
N ASP A 251 -4.68 19.05 -12.82
CA ASP A 251 -4.00 18.98 -14.12
C ASP A 251 -2.99 17.83 -14.10
N ILE A 252 -3.30 16.74 -14.82
CA ILE A 252 -2.46 15.56 -14.92
C ILE A 252 -1.42 15.68 -16.03
N HIS A 253 -1.38 16.76 -16.81
CA HIS A 253 -0.47 16.84 -17.96
C HIS A 253 1.00 16.67 -17.53
N GLU A 254 1.44 17.46 -16.54
CA GLU A 254 2.82 17.36 -16.01
C GLU A 254 3.10 15.97 -15.42
N LEU A 255 2.11 15.37 -14.76
CA LEU A 255 2.21 14.02 -14.21
C LEU A 255 2.39 12.99 -15.35
N LEU A 256 1.57 13.02 -16.38
CA LEU A 256 1.69 12.12 -17.52
C LEU A 256 3.03 12.27 -18.23
N MET A 257 3.50 13.51 -18.44
CA MET A 257 4.81 13.78 -19.04
C MET A 257 5.92 13.07 -18.26
N SER A 258 5.86 13.12 -16.92
CA SER A 258 6.84 12.45 -16.05
C SER A 258 6.74 10.92 -16.05
N LEU A 259 5.59 10.36 -16.44
CA LEU A 259 5.32 8.92 -16.51
C LEU A 259 5.52 8.33 -17.92
N SER A 260 5.93 9.14 -18.91
CA SER A 260 6.07 8.70 -20.32
C SER A 260 7.01 7.50 -20.54
N GLY A 261 7.95 7.24 -19.62
CA GLY A 261 8.90 6.11 -19.69
C GLY A 261 8.43 4.79 -19.07
N VAL A 262 7.23 4.73 -18.47
CA VAL A 262 6.77 3.52 -17.77
C VAL A 262 6.33 2.42 -18.73
N ARG A 263 6.42 1.17 -18.26
CA ARG A 263 5.93 -0.02 -18.98
C ARG A 263 4.51 -0.41 -18.58
N ASN A 264 4.15 -0.13 -17.33
CA ASN A 264 2.84 -0.44 -16.77
C ASN A 264 2.25 0.85 -16.20
N LEU A 265 1.05 1.21 -16.65
CA LEU A 265 0.32 2.37 -16.15
C LEU A 265 -1.10 1.96 -15.78
N ASP A 266 -1.49 2.17 -14.53
CA ASP A 266 -2.90 2.18 -14.10
C ASP A 266 -3.29 3.62 -13.81
N LEU A 267 -4.35 4.10 -14.46
CA LEU A 267 -4.77 5.49 -14.36
C LEU A 267 -6.28 5.54 -14.17
N GLU A 268 -6.71 6.14 -13.07
CA GLU A 268 -8.11 6.44 -12.78
C GLU A 268 -8.22 7.91 -12.39
N CYS A 269 -9.07 8.64 -13.13
CA CYS A 269 -9.29 10.06 -12.93
C CYS A 269 -10.80 10.38 -12.96
N PRO A 270 -11.24 11.51 -12.38
CA PRO A 270 -12.64 11.89 -12.40
C PRO A 270 -13.10 12.24 -13.82
N GLN A 271 -14.34 11.88 -14.18
CA GLN A 271 -14.90 12.10 -15.53
C GLN A 271 -14.91 13.56 -16.01
N LYS A 272 -14.88 14.54 -15.10
CA LYS A 272 -14.88 15.98 -15.45
C LYS A 272 -13.56 16.47 -16.08
N MET A 273 -12.51 15.66 -16.08
CA MET A 273 -11.22 15.99 -16.70
C MET A 273 -11.25 16.18 -18.22
N VAL A 274 -12.28 15.68 -18.92
CA VAL A 274 -12.35 15.78 -20.39
C VAL A 274 -12.49 17.23 -20.89
N THR A 275 -12.69 18.20 -20.00
CA THR A 275 -12.66 19.62 -20.35
C THR A 275 -11.25 20.15 -20.68
N ILE A 276 -10.17 19.54 -20.14
CA ILE A 276 -8.76 19.88 -20.44
C ILE A 276 -8.31 19.26 -21.78
N ALA A 277 -8.94 18.16 -22.18
CA ALA A 277 -8.65 17.37 -23.37
C ALA A 277 -8.98 18.09 -24.71
N LYS A 278 -9.37 19.37 -24.67
CA LYS A 278 -9.54 20.22 -25.87
C LYS A 278 -8.24 20.91 -26.30
N ASN A 279 -7.16 20.81 -25.50
CA ASN A 279 -5.82 21.21 -25.92
C ASN A 279 -5.13 20.07 -26.67
N THR A 280 -4.68 20.34 -27.88
CA THR A 280 -3.84 19.46 -28.67
C THR A 280 -2.53 19.19 -27.91
N GLN A 281 -2.21 17.92 -27.58
CA GLN A 281 -1.02 17.41 -26.86
C GLN A 281 -1.08 17.28 -25.32
N TRP A 282 -2.24 17.00 -24.72
CA TRP A 282 -2.31 16.71 -23.28
C TRP A 282 -1.69 15.35 -22.89
N CYS A 283 -1.63 14.38 -23.81
CA CYS A 283 -1.11 13.04 -23.58
C CYS A 283 0.28 12.89 -24.23
N PRO A 284 1.33 12.50 -23.48
CA PRO A 284 2.65 12.25 -24.06
C PRO A 284 2.72 10.98 -24.89
N GLU A 285 3.80 10.85 -25.65
CA GLU A 285 4.19 9.59 -26.29
C GLU A 285 4.76 8.60 -25.25
N PHE A 286 4.13 7.44 -25.13
CA PHE A 286 4.51 6.35 -24.24
C PHE A 286 5.25 5.25 -25.02
N LYS A 287 6.56 5.47 -25.25
CA LYS A 287 7.38 4.61 -26.13
C LYS A 287 7.59 3.19 -25.63
N ASP A 288 7.46 2.96 -24.34
CA ASP A 288 7.75 1.69 -23.68
C ASP A 288 6.54 1.09 -22.96
N LEU A 289 5.37 1.72 -23.05
CA LEU A 289 4.15 1.24 -22.39
C LEU A 289 3.64 -0.05 -23.04
N VAL A 290 3.52 -1.09 -22.22
CA VAL A 290 3.10 -2.45 -22.60
C VAL A 290 1.74 -2.78 -22.00
N ASN A 291 1.52 -2.39 -20.74
CA ASN A 291 0.28 -2.64 -20.01
C ASN A 291 -0.36 -1.32 -19.59
N LEU A 292 -1.61 -1.09 -20.02
CA LEU A 292 -2.37 0.10 -19.66
C LEU A 292 -3.69 -0.31 -19.02
N SER A 293 -4.01 0.25 -17.86
CA SER A 293 -5.31 0.17 -17.21
C SER A 293 -5.90 1.57 -17.12
N LEU A 294 -7.12 1.73 -17.60
CA LEU A 294 -7.84 3.00 -17.61
C LEU A 294 -9.16 2.88 -16.88
N GLY A 295 -9.39 3.82 -15.95
CA GLY A 295 -10.65 3.99 -15.24
C GLY A 295 -11.78 4.54 -16.11
N GLN A 296 -12.91 4.81 -15.47
CA GLN A 296 -14.19 5.14 -16.11
C GLN A 296 -14.15 6.37 -17.03
N PHE A 297 -13.21 7.30 -16.82
CA PHE A 297 -13.10 8.53 -17.63
C PHE A 297 -12.74 8.27 -19.09
N CYS A 298 -12.06 7.14 -19.40
CA CYS A 298 -11.61 6.87 -20.76
C CYS A 298 -12.76 6.58 -21.74
N LEU A 299 -13.91 6.15 -21.21
CA LEU A 299 -15.11 5.85 -21.98
C LEU A 299 -16.03 7.07 -22.17
N GLY A 300 -15.75 8.18 -21.49
CA GLY A 300 -16.50 9.43 -21.65
C GLY A 300 -16.14 10.18 -22.94
N SER A 301 -16.96 11.17 -23.31
CA SER A 301 -16.66 12.12 -24.40
C SER A 301 -16.22 11.46 -25.71
N LYS A 302 -16.98 10.47 -26.16
CA LYS A 302 -16.76 9.77 -27.44
C LYS A 302 -15.38 9.10 -27.55
N LEU A 303 -14.91 8.47 -26.47
CA LEU A 303 -13.67 7.69 -26.43
C LEU A 303 -12.41 8.51 -26.76
N TYR A 304 -12.45 9.82 -26.61
CA TYR A 304 -11.32 10.68 -26.99
C TYR A 304 -10.05 10.31 -26.21
N ALA A 305 -10.16 10.17 -24.89
CA ALA A 305 -9.01 9.84 -24.04
C ALA A 305 -8.45 8.45 -24.37
N LEU A 306 -9.32 7.45 -24.52
CA LEU A 306 -8.92 6.11 -24.95
C LEU A 306 -8.16 6.15 -26.28
N THR A 307 -8.73 6.82 -27.28
CA THR A 307 -8.13 6.94 -28.62
C THR A 307 -6.74 7.57 -28.57
N GLU A 308 -6.58 8.62 -27.74
CA GLU A 308 -5.31 9.33 -27.61
C GLU A 308 -4.23 8.45 -26.96
N PHE A 309 -4.57 7.72 -25.88
CA PHE A 309 -3.64 6.76 -25.28
C PHE A 309 -3.23 5.66 -26.24
N LEU A 310 -4.16 5.10 -27.02
CA LEU A 310 -3.86 4.06 -28.00
C LEU A 310 -2.92 4.56 -29.10
N LYS A 311 -3.17 5.76 -29.64
CA LYS A 311 -2.29 6.37 -30.65
C LYS A 311 -0.88 6.66 -30.13
N ASN A 312 -0.78 7.09 -28.88
CA ASN A 312 0.49 7.51 -28.30
C ASN A 312 1.26 6.35 -27.63
N SER A 313 0.78 5.10 -27.74
CA SER A 313 1.38 3.93 -27.10
C SER A 313 1.69 2.81 -28.11
N PRO A 314 2.73 2.98 -28.96
CA PRO A 314 2.99 2.09 -30.08
C PRO A 314 3.39 0.66 -29.69
N LYS A 315 3.78 0.39 -28.44
CA LYS A 315 4.14 -0.96 -27.95
C LYS A 315 3.07 -1.59 -27.05
N LEU A 316 1.89 -1.01 -26.99
CA LEU A 316 0.84 -1.47 -26.08
C LEU A 316 0.38 -2.88 -26.45
N GLU A 317 0.51 -3.82 -25.52
CA GLU A 317 0.11 -5.23 -25.72
C GLU A 317 -1.15 -5.60 -24.94
N LYS A 318 -1.38 -4.98 -23.79
CA LYS A 318 -2.53 -5.26 -22.93
C LYS A 318 -3.22 -3.96 -22.49
N LEU A 319 -4.54 -3.91 -22.72
CA LEU A 319 -5.41 -2.85 -22.23
C LEU A 319 -6.39 -3.41 -21.21
N THR A 320 -6.56 -2.76 -20.07
CA THR A 320 -7.61 -3.05 -19.09
C THR A 320 -8.53 -1.84 -18.98
N LEU A 321 -9.83 -2.06 -19.03
CA LEU A 321 -10.85 -1.02 -18.93
C LEU A 321 -11.69 -1.27 -17.68
N ASP A 322 -11.87 -0.22 -16.88
CA ASP A 322 -12.78 -0.19 -15.74
C ASP A 322 -13.99 0.71 -16.07
N PRO A 323 -15.00 0.20 -16.78
CA PRO A 323 -16.17 0.97 -17.16
C PRO A 323 -17.03 1.42 -15.97
N PRO A 324 -17.77 2.54 -16.11
CA PRO A 324 -18.77 2.91 -15.11
C PRO A 324 -19.92 1.91 -15.09
N GLU A 325 -20.58 1.77 -13.93
CA GLU A 325 -21.77 0.92 -13.74
C GLU A 325 -22.95 1.34 -14.64
N VAL A 326 -22.94 2.57 -15.16
CA VAL A 326 -23.93 3.07 -16.11
C VAL A 326 -23.22 3.86 -17.20
N ILE A 327 -23.25 3.37 -18.45
CA ILE A 327 -22.85 4.17 -19.61
C ILE A 327 -23.99 5.13 -19.97
N ILE A 328 -23.75 6.42 -19.78
CA ILE A 328 -24.73 7.49 -20.03
C ILE A 328 -24.75 7.93 -21.51
N ASP A 329 -23.63 7.76 -22.22
CA ASP A 329 -23.47 8.24 -23.59
C ASP A 329 -23.39 7.10 -24.60
N LYS A 330 -24.06 7.24 -25.75
CA LYS A 330 -23.82 6.37 -26.90
C LYS A 330 -22.36 6.52 -27.33
N LEU A 331 -21.57 5.46 -27.20
CA LEU A 331 -20.23 5.40 -27.78
C LEU A 331 -20.36 5.49 -29.30
N GLU A 332 -19.88 6.58 -29.90
CA GLU A 332 -19.81 6.72 -31.35
C GLU A 332 -18.60 5.95 -31.88
N GLU A 333 -18.79 5.21 -32.99
CA GLU A 333 -17.74 4.48 -33.68
C GLU A 333 -16.59 5.42 -34.07
N ARG A 334 -15.39 5.12 -33.57
CA ARG A 334 -14.15 5.71 -34.07
C ARG A 334 -13.19 4.59 -34.42
N SER A 335 -12.59 4.69 -35.59
CA SER A 335 -11.48 3.83 -35.97
C SER A 335 -10.18 4.34 -35.34
N PHE A 336 -9.46 3.43 -34.71
CA PHE A 336 -8.08 3.65 -34.27
C PHE A 336 -7.26 2.39 -34.59
N GLU A 337 -5.98 2.58 -34.90
CA GLU A 337 -5.06 1.48 -35.21
C GLU A 337 -4.48 0.92 -33.90
N CYS A 338 -4.53 -0.40 -33.72
CA CYS A 338 -4.06 -1.11 -32.53
C CYS A 338 -3.23 -2.34 -32.95
N GLU A 339 -2.21 -2.13 -33.78
CA GLU A 339 -1.47 -3.23 -34.43
C GLU A 339 -0.79 -4.20 -33.45
N HIS A 340 -0.40 -3.71 -32.26
CA HIS A 340 0.33 -4.49 -31.26
C HIS A 340 -0.54 -4.97 -30.09
N LEU A 341 -1.81 -4.56 -30.03
CA LEU A 341 -2.70 -4.88 -28.92
C LEU A 341 -3.11 -6.35 -29.00
N LYS A 342 -2.72 -7.14 -27.99
CA LYS A 342 -2.95 -8.58 -27.94
C LYS A 342 -4.16 -8.93 -27.08
N ILE A 343 -4.38 -8.21 -25.98
CA ILE A 343 -5.39 -8.52 -24.97
C ILE A 343 -6.13 -7.24 -24.55
N VAL A 344 -7.46 -7.31 -24.50
CA VAL A 344 -8.33 -6.32 -23.86
C VAL A 344 -9.06 -6.98 -22.71
N GLU A 345 -8.88 -6.50 -21.49
CA GLU A 345 -9.62 -6.92 -20.30
C GLU A 345 -10.66 -5.87 -19.93
N VAL A 346 -11.90 -6.28 -19.71
CA VAL A 346 -12.96 -5.39 -19.23
C VAL A 346 -13.37 -5.83 -17.83
N LYS A 347 -13.25 -4.93 -16.84
CA LYS A 347 -13.71 -5.16 -15.48
C LYS A 347 -15.22 -4.90 -15.40
N CYS A 348 -16.01 -5.93 -15.15
CA CYS A 348 -17.46 -5.79 -14.98
C CYS A 348 -17.97 -6.65 -13.82
N SER A 349 -19.12 -6.28 -13.27
CA SER A 349 -19.94 -7.22 -12.51
C SER A 349 -20.49 -8.28 -13.48
N GLU A 350 -20.70 -9.51 -13.00
CA GLU A 350 -20.98 -10.70 -13.83
C GLU A 350 -22.24 -10.60 -14.73
N ASP A 351 -23.06 -9.55 -14.60
CA ASP A 351 -24.36 -9.40 -15.25
C ASP A 351 -24.43 -8.34 -16.38
N ASP A 352 -23.37 -7.59 -16.68
CA ASP A 352 -23.45 -6.48 -17.66
C ASP A 352 -23.11 -6.88 -19.11
N SER A 353 -23.97 -7.71 -19.71
CA SER A 353 -23.83 -8.21 -21.09
C SER A 353 -23.90 -7.13 -22.18
N THR A 354 -24.38 -5.93 -21.86
CA THR A 354 -24.58 -4.84 -22.82
C THR A 354 -23.30 -4.05 -23.04
N LEU A 355 -22.58 -3.75 -21.95
CA LEU A 355 -21.29 -3.06 -21.99
C LEU A 355 -20.24 -3.86 -22.75
N LEU A 356 -20.25 -5.18 -22.53
CA LEU A 356 -19.32 -6.08 -23.21
C LEU A 356 -19.50 -6.07 -24.71
N LYS A 357 -20.73 -6.22 -25.19
CA LYS A 357 -21.02 -6.16 -26.63
C LYS A 357 -20.56 -4.85 -27.24
N LEU A 358 -20.78 -3.74 -26.53
CA LEU A 358 -20.37 -2.43 -27.01
C LEU A 358 -18.84 -2.31 -27.12
N VAL A 359 -18.10 -2.77 -26.10
CA VAL A 359 -16.63 -2.78 -26.13
C VAL A 359 -16.12 -3.75 -27.19
N GLU A 360 -16.72 -4.95 -27.30
CA GLU A 360 -16.43 -5.92 -28.35
C GLU A 360 -16.61 -5.31 -29.74
N ASP A 361 -17.75 -4.67 -30.01
CA ASP A 361 -18.04 -4.03 -31.30
C ASP A 361 -16.99 -2.97 -31.65
N ILE A 362 -16.55 -2.16 -30.68
CA ILE A 362 -15.51 -1.13 -30.87
C ILE A 362 -14.15 -1.77 -31.25
N PHE A 363 -13.71 -2.80 -30.54
CA PHE A 363 -12.40 -3.40 -30.80
C PHE A 363 -12.41 -4.34 -32.01
N VAL A 364 -13.53 -5.00 -32.30
CA VAL A 364 -13.72 -5.82 -33.51
C VAL A 364 -13.70 -4.94 -34.77
N THR A 365 -14.37 -3.78 -34.74
CA THR A 365 -14.31 -2.81 -35.85
C THR A 365 -12.90 -2.24 -36.06
N CYS A 366 -12.05 -2.26 -35.03
CA CYS A 366 -10.62 -1.91 -35.11
C CYS A 366 -9.70 -3.08 -35.49
N GLY A 367 -10.25 -4.24 -35.88
CA GLY A 367 -9.49 -5.38 -36.41
C GLY A 367 -9.05 -6.43 -35.37
N MET A 368 -9.52 -6.35 -34.12
CA MET A 368 -9.28 -7.39 -33.11
C MET A 368 -10.27 -8.55 -33.23
N SER A 369 -9.86 -9.74 -32.79
CA SER A 369 -10.78 -10.88 -32.63
C SER A 369 -11.46 -10.86 -31.26
N SER A 370 -12.70 -11.35 -31.18
CA SER A 370 -13.43 -11.44 -29.89
C SER A 370 -12.73 -12.32 -28.85
N LEU A 371 -11.90 -13.29 -29.27
CA LEU A 371 -11.10 -14.14 -28.38
C LEU A 371 -10.02 -13.38 -27.60
N GLN A 372 -9.65 -12.18 -28.05
CA GLN A 372 -8.67 -11.33 -27.38
C GLN A 372 -9.30 -10.43 -26.30
N ILE A 373 -10.63 -10.46 -26.20
CA ILE A 373 -11.42 -9.63 -25.29
C ILE A 373 -11.91 -10.51 -24.16
N ASN A 374 -11.42 -10.24 -22.95
CA ASN A 374 -11.66 -11.06 -21.78
C ASN A 374 -12.42 -10.29 -20.70
N LEU A 375 -13.28 -11.02 -20.00
CA LEU A 375 -13.96 -10.54 -18.82
C LEU A 375 -13.13 -10.77 -17.57
N LYS A 376 -13.08 -9.74 -16.71
CA LYS A 376 -12.52 -9.84 -15.38
C LYS A 376 -13.56 -9.42 -14.36
N SER A 377 -13.84 -10.30 -13.39
CA SER A 377 -14.78 -10.01 -12.30
C SER A 377 -14.29 -8.80 -11.49
N SER A 378 -15.10 -7.75 -11.40
CA SER A 378 -14.83 -6.60 -10.54
C SER A 378 -15.19 -6.91 -9.09
N TYR A 379 -14.35 -7.67 -8.39
CA TYR A 379 -14.38 -7.60 -6.93
C TYR A 379 -13.76 -6.25 -6.54
N LYS A 380 -14.59 -5.23 -6.36
CA LYS A 380 -14.21 -4.04 -5.58
C LYS A 380 -13.88 -4.55 -4.18
N GLN A 381 -12.62 -4.87 -3.92
CA GLN A 381 -12.15 -4.97 -2.55
C GLN A 381 -12.34 -3.58 -1.95
N TYR A 382 -13.44 -3.41 -1.21
CA TYR A 382 -13.55 -2.30 -0.29
C TYR A 382 -12.33 -2.42 0.62
N TYR A 383 -11.44 -1.44 0.52
CA TYR A 383 -10.17 -1.34 1.23
C TYR A 383 -10.46 -1.32 2.76
N SER A 384 -10.67 -2.51 3.34
CA SER A 384 -10.72 -2.74 4.78
C SER A 384 -9.29 -2.78 5.32
N ASP A 385 -9.16 -2.66 6.65
CA ASP A 385 -7.94 -2.72 7.46
C ASP A 385 -6.91 -3.84 7.14
N ASP A 386 -7.19 -4.72 6.17
CA ASP A 386 -6.37 -5.84 5.74
C ASP A 386 -5.14 -5.43 4.91
N PHE A 387 -5.05 -4.19 4.41
CA PHE A 387 -3.85 -3.71 3.69
C PHE A 387 -2.58 -3.76 4.55
N PHE A 388 -2.71 -3.60 5.86
CA PHE A 388 -1.59 -3.69 6.80
C PHE A 388 -1.33 -5.09 7.35
N ARG A 389 -2.16 -6.08 7.00
CA ARG A 389 -1.86 -7.49 7.21
C ARG A 389 -1.13 -8.03 5.98
N PHE A 390 0.06 -7.50 5.72
CA PHE A 390 1.03 -8.06 4.76
C PHE A 390 1.58 -9.41 5.26
N ASP A 391 0.71 -10.42 5.35
CA ASP A 391 1.02 -11.85 5.50
C ASP A 391 -0.09 -12.71 4.83
N TYR A 392 -0.81 -12.20 3.83
CA TYR A 392 -1.60 -13.02 2.91
C TYR A 392 -1.06 -12.86 1.47
N ASP A 393 -0.44 -13.94 1.00
CA ASP A 393 -0.02 -14.26 -0.36
C ASP A 393 1.06 -13.43 -1.07
N SER A 394 2.31 -13.85 -0.86
CA SER A 394 3.37 -13.82 -1.88
C SER A 394 3.19 -14.90 -2.97
N THR A 395 1.95 -15.32 -3.27
CA THR A 395 1.67 -16.48 -4.13
C THR A 395 0.76 -16.24 -5.34
N THR A 396 0.25 -15.03 -5.58
CA THR A 396 -0.57 -14.74 -6.77
C THR A 396 0.18 -14.07 -7.92
N ALA A 397 1.53 -14.07 -7.90
CA ALA A 397 2.36 -13.67 -9.03
C ALA A 397 2.92 -14.85 -9.88
N GLN A 398 2.49 -16.09 -9.63
CA GLN A 398 2.91 -17.26 -10.42
C GLN A 398 1.76 -18.25 -10.64
N VAL A 399 0.74 -17.87 -11.41
CA VAL A 399 -0.06 -18.84 -12.17
C VAL A 399 -0.40 -18.19 -13.51
N HIS A 400 0.44 -18.47 -14.51
CA HIS A 400 0.17 -18.62 -15.94
C HIS A 400 1.48 -18.46 -16.70
N ALA A 401 2.34 -19.46 -16.53
CA ALA A 401 3.42 -19.77 -17.45
C ALA A 401 3.58 -21.30 -17.46
N GLU A 402 2.60 -21.98 -18.07
CA GLU A 402 2.80 -23.18 -18.88
C GLU A 402 1.88 -23.08 -20.10
#